data_AF-A0A060BYE3-F1
#
_entry.id   AF-A0A060BYE3-F1
#
_cell.length_a   1.000
_cell.length_b   1.000
_cell.length_c   1.000
_cell.angle_alpha   90.00
_cell.angle_beta   90.00
_cell.angle_gamma   90.00
#
_symmetry.space_group_name_H-M   'P 1'
#
loop_
_entity.id
_entity.type
_entity.pdbx_description
1 polymer ?
#
loop_
_entity_poly.entity_id
_entity_poly.type
_entity_poly.pdbx_seq_one_letter_code
_entity_poly.pdbx_strand_id
1 'polypeptide(L)'
;HPLDQTALALSDVISFHAYTNTARMVAIIHQLQQLGRPLFCTEWLARHVGSLIEEQLPLMFAAKVAPYQWGLVRGKTQTWLPWPVVMKNSADYCRLWFHDVFDENGIPFSKAEMALVHKLSRIGLSSDKA
;
A
#
# COMPACT_ATOMS: atom_id res chain seq x y z
N HIS A 1 11.50 8.21 -16.81
CA HIS A 1 11.24 8.70 -18.18
C HIS A 1 11.09 10.22 -18.15
N PRO A 2 11.34 10.99 -19.24
CA PRO A 2 11.19 12.46 -19.21
C PRO A 2 9.80 12.93 -18.75
N LEU A 3 8.75 12.21 -19.14
CA LEU A 3 7.38 12.48 -18.68
C LEU A 3 7.25 12.40 -17.15
N ASP A 4 7.83 11.38 -16.53
CA ASP A 4 7.78 11.21 -15.07
C ASP A 4 8.51 12.37 -14.36
N GLN A 5 9.64 12.82 -14.91
CA GLN A 5 10.40 13.94 -14.35
C GLN A 5 9.57 15.24 -14.40
N THR A 6 8.91 15.50 -15.52
CA THR A 6 8.01 16.65 -15.67
C THR A 6 6.82 16.56 -14.73
N ALA A 7 6.19 15.39 -14.60
CA ALA A 7 5.09 15.18 -13.66
C ALA A 7 5.56 15.48 -12.22
N LEU A 8 6.69 14.93 -11.80
CA LEU A 8 7.26 15.18 -10.48
C LEU A 8 7.59 16.66 -10.23
N ALA A 9 8.13 17.36 -11.23
CA ALA A 9 8.54 18.75 -11.10
C ALA A 9 7.36 19.74 -11.06
N LEU A 10 6.26 19.42 -11.75
CA LEU A 10 5.09 20.29 -11.89
C LEU A 10 3.94 19.94 -10.94
N SER A 11 4.09 18.89 -10.12
CA SER A 11 3.10 18.49 -9.13
C SER A 11 3.27 19.22 -7.79
N ASP A 12 2.18 19.78 -7.28
CA ASP A 12 2.12 20.27 -5.89
C ASP A 12 2.03 19.13 -4.87
N VAL A 13 1.40 18.02 -5.26
CA VAL A 13 1.33 16.75 -4.52
C VAL A 13 1.77 15.63 -5.43
N ILE A 14 2.70 14.81 -4.96
CA ILE A 14 3.20 13.66 -5.72
C ILE A 14 2.39 12.43 -5.34
N SER A 15 1.65 11.88 -6.29
CA SER A 15 1.05 10.55 -6.15
C SER A 15 1.88 9.50 -6.89
N PHE A 16 1.94 8.29 -6.33
CA PHE A 16 2.64 7.16 -6.94
C PHE A 16 1.98 5.83 -6.55
N HIS A 17 2.14 4.83 -7.42
CA HIS A 17 1.69 3.46 -7.17
C HIS A 17 2.92 2.59 -6.91
N ALA A 18 2.86 1.73 -5.91
CA ALA A 18 4.01 0.91 -5.53
C ALA A 18 3.59 -0.49 -5.06
N TYR A 19 3.49 -1.41 -6.01
CA TYR A 19 3.37 -2.85 -5.75
C TYR A 19 4.75 -3.49 -5.69
N THR A 20 5.44 -3.32 -4.56
CA THR A 20 6.82 -3.80 -4.40
C THR A 20 7.15 -4.17 -2.97
N ASN A 21 8.26 -4.86 -2.76
CA ASN A 21 8.71 -5.22 -1.42
C ASN A 21 9.15 -4.00 -0.61
N THR A 22 9.23 -4.18 0.71
CA THR A 22 9.51 -3.10 1.66
C THR A 22 10.84 -2.40 1.39
N ALA A 23 11.90 -3.13 1.01
CA ALA A 23 13.19 -2.53 0.69
C ALA A 23 13.10 -1.55 -0.50
N ARG A 24 12.38 -1.91 -1.56
CA ARG A 24 12.17 -0.99 -2.69
C ARG A 24 11.24 0.16 -2.33
N MET A 25 10.20 -0.07 -1.52
CA MET A 25 9.33 1.00 -1.03
C MET A 25 10.14 2.07 -0.28
N VAL A 26 11.07 1.67 0.59
CA VAL A 26 11.98 2.60 1.28
C VAL A 26 12.77 3.45 0.29
N ALA A 27 13.35 2.83 -0.75
CA ALA A 27 14.13 3.55 -1.76
C ALA A 27 13.28 4.55 -2.54
N ILE A 28 12.05 4.17 -2.92
CA ILE A 28 11.09 5.05 -3.62
C ILE A 28 10.74 6.26 -2.73
N ILE A 29 10.33 6.02 -1.49
CA ILE A 29 9.97 7.08 -0.55
C ILE A 29 11.15 8.03 -0.33
N HIS A 30 12.34 7.49 -0.08
CA HIS A 30 13.54 8.31 0.13
C HIS A 30 13.85 9.20 -1.08
N GLN A 31 13.72 8.67 -2.31
CA GLN A 31 13.94 9.44 -3.53
C GLN A 31 12.90 10.56 -3.70
N LEU A 32 11.62 10.26 -3.52
CA LEU A 32 10.53 11.22 -3.70
C LEU A 32 10.52 12.30 -2.62
N GLN A 33 10.91 11.98 -1.38
CA GLN A 33 10.99 12.94 -0.28
C GLN A 33 11.99 14.08 -0.56
N GLN A 34 13.02 13.84 -1.39
CA GLN A 34 13.99 14.88 -1.77
C GLN A 34 13.33 16.04 -2.54
N LEU A 35 12.14 15.82 -3.11
CA LEU A 35 11.41 16.85 -3.86
C LEU A 35 10.67 17.82 -2.94
N GLY A 36 10.59 17.55 -1.63
CA GLY A 36 9.98 18.45 -0.65
C GLY A 36 8.46 18.64 -0.83
N ARG A 37 7.78 17.70 -1.49
CA ARG A 37 6.33 17.72 -1.74
C ARG A 37 5.60 16.65 -0.91
N PRO A 38 4.33 16.86 -0.55
CA PRO A 38 3.49 15.82 0.05
C PRO A 38 3.42 14.58 -0.85
N LEU A 39 3.47 13.39 -0.24
CA LEU A 39 3.54 12.10 -0.93
C LEU A 39 2.30 11.24 -0.66
N PHE A 40 1.66 10.78 -1.73
CA PHE A 40 0.44 9.97 -1.70
C PHE A 40 0.74 8.64 -2.40
N CYS A 41 0.72 7.53 -1.67
CA CYS A 41 0.81 6.21 -2.28
C CYS A 41 -0.60 5.73 -2.62
N THR A 42 -1.07 6.02 -3.83
CA THR A 42 -2.49 5.88 -4.19
C THR A 42 -2.90 4.43 -4.53
N GLU A 43 -1.93 3.56 -4.74
CA GLU A 43 -2.13 2.12 -4.87
C GLU A 43 -0.92 1.36 -4.33
N TRP A 44 -1.17 0.36 -3.49
CA TRP A 44 -0.18 -0.51 -2.88
C TRP A 44 -0.86 -1.79 -2.38
N LEU A 45 -0.11 -2.60 -1.63
CA LEU A 45 -0.41 -3.94 -1.15
C LEU A 45 -0.45 -4.94 -2.28
N ALA A 46 0.40 -5.96 -2.20
CA ALA A 46 0.49 -7.05 -3.14
C ALA A 46 1.31 -8.13 -2.44
N ARG A 47 0.65 -8.94 -1.61
CA ARG A 47 1.35 -9.78 -0.62
C ARG A 47 2.32 -10.77 -1.27
N HIS A 48 1.98 -11.32 -2.44
CA HIS A 48 2.86 -12.24 -3.19
C HIS A 48 4.15 -11.60 -3.73
N VAL A 49 4.26 -10.26 -3.78
CA VAL A 49 5.50 -9.56 -4.15
C VAL A 49 6.22 -8.93 -2.95
N GLY A 50 5.82 -9.31 -1.74
CA GLY A 50 6.39 -8.81 -0.49
C GLY A 50 5.94 -7.41 -0.10
N SER A 51 4.86 -6.90 -0.70
CA SER A 51 4.19 -5.70 -0.21
C SER A 51 3.21 -6.12 0.88
N LEU A 52 3.55 -5.84 2.15
CA LEU A 52 2.88 -6.32 3.35
C LEU A 52 2.42 -5.15 4.23
N ILE A 53 1.22 -5.26 4.82
CA ILE A 53 0.66 -4.19 5.67
C ILE A 53 1.53 -3.97 6.91
N GLU A 54 1.95 -5.05 7.56
CA GLU A 54 2.71 -5.04 8.81
C GLU A 54 4.07 -4.33 8.68
N GLU A 55 4.64 -4.29 7.48
CA GLU A 55 5.93 -3.63 7.21
C GLU A 55 5.75 -2.24 6.60
N GLN A 56 4.90 -2.11 5.58
CA GLN A 56 4.84 -0.90 4.76
C GLN A 56 3.92 0.17 5.35
N LEU A 57 2.86 -0.21 6.07
CA LEU A 57 1.96 0.77 6.65
C LEU A 57 2.64 1.60 7.76
N PRO A 58 3.39 1.00 8.72
CA PRO A 58 4.16 1.77 9.69
C PRO A 58 5.26 2.61 9.03
N LEU A 59 5.92 2.09 7.99
CA LEU A 59 6.93 2.83 7.21
C LEU A 59 6.32 4.09 6.59
N MET A 60 5.21 3.95 5.86
CA MET A 60 4.54 5.08 5.21
C MET A 60 4.02 6.08 6.24
N PHE A 61 3.47 5.61 7.35
CA PHE A 61 3.04 6.47 8.46
C PHE A 61 4.20 7.30 9.02
N ALA A 62 5.34 6.66 9.35
CA ALA A 62 6.52 7.36 9.86
C ALA A 62 7.11 8.35 8.84
N ALA A 63 7.06 8.01 7.56
CA ALA A 63 7.52 8.85 6.46
C ALA A 63 6.52 9.95 6.05
N LYS A 64 5.36 10.06 6.72
CA LYS A 64 4.26 10.98 6.38
C LYS A 64 3.75 10.83 4.93
N VAL A 65 3.78 9.60 4.42
CA VAL A 65 3.16 9.24 3.13
C VAL A 65 1.71 8.85 3.40
N ALA A 66 0.77 9.34 2.58
CA ALA A 66 -0.64 8.98 2.67
C ALA A 66 -0.95 7.73 1.82
N PRO A 67 -1.21 6.56 2.42
CA PRO A 67 -1.52 5.35 1.67
C PRO A 67 -3.02 5.25 1.33
N TYR A 68 -3.33 4.82 0.11
CA TYR A 68 -4.69 4.48 -0.32
C TYR A 68 -4.73 3.01 -0.71
N GLN A 69 -5.63 2.28 -0.07
CA GLN A 69 -5.75 0.85 -0.29
C GLN A 69 -6.35 0.56 -1.67
N TRP A 70 -5.65 -0.25 -2.47
CA TRP A 70 -6.23 -0.90 -3.65
C TRP A 70 -6.88 -2.22 -3.21
N GLY A 71 -8.12 -2.48 -3.63
CA GLY A 71 -8.92 -3.58 -3.11
C GLY A 71 -9.47 -3.29 -1.70
N LEU A 72 -10.53 -3.98 -1.30
CA LEU A 72 -11.09 -3.81 0.05
C LEU A 72 -11.81 -5.09 0.46
N VAL A 73 -12.83 -5.44 -0.29
CA VAL A 73 -13.70 -6.60 -0.07
C VAL A 73 -13.52 -7.57 -1.23
N ARG A 74 -13.30 -8.84 -0.91
CA ARG A 74 -13.33 -9.95 -1.87
C ARG A 74 -14.68 -9.95 -2.59
N GLY A 75 -14.66 -9.60 -3.87
CA GLY A 75 -15.89 -9.42 -4.64
C GLY A 75 -15.68 -9.46 -6.15
N LYS A 76 -16.51 -8.70 -6.87
CA LYS A 76 -16.62 -8.74 -8.35
C LYS A 76 -15.30 -8.44 -9.07
N THR A 77 -14.45 -7.57 -8.53
CA THR A 77 -13.15 -7.21 -9.12
C THR A 77 -12.08 -8.27 -8.90
N GLN A 78 -12.32 -9.22 -7.99
CA GLN A 78 -11.43 -10.36 -7.71
C GLN A 78 -9.98 -9.96 -7.37
N THR A 79 -9.80 -8.80 -6.73
CA THR A 79 -8.49 -8.25 -6.36
C THR A 79 -7.78 -9.02 -5.23
N TRP A 80 -8.46 -9.95 -4.57
CA TRP A 80 -7.86 -10.98 -3.71
C TRP A 80 -7.06 -12.04 -4.48
N LEU A 81 -7.34 -12.25 -5.77
CA LEU A 81 -6.54 -13.13 -6.63
C LEU A 81 -5.28 -12.41 -7.12
N PRO A 82 -4.12 -13.08 -7.14
CA PRO A 82 -2.90 -12.46 -7.62
C PRO A 82 -2.87 -12.38 -9.15
N TRP A 83 -1.94 -11.58 -9.68
CA TRP A 83 -1.76 -11.47 -11.12
C TRP A 83 -1.48 -12.84 -11.79
N PRO A 84 -1.87 -13.02 -13.06
CA PRO A 84 -1.68 -14.29 -13.77
C PRO A 84 -0.25 -14.84 -13.74
N VAL A 85 0.76 -13.97 -13.76
CA VAL A 85 2.17 -14.38 -13.67
C VAL A 85 2.51 -15.04 -12.32
N VAL A 86 1.92 -14.56 -11.23
CA VAL A 86 2.12 -15.13 -9.89
C VAL A 86 1.43 -16.50 -9.81
N MET A 87 0.21 -16.62 -10.32
CA MET A 87 -0.53 -17.89 -10.34
C MET A 87 0.20 -18.97 -11.15
N LYS A 88 0.85 -18.59 -12.26
CA LYS A 88 1.65 -19.51 -13.09
C LYS A 88 2.92 -19.99 -12.38
N ASN A 89 3.50 -19.15 -11.53
CA ASN A 89 4.80 -19.40 -10.89
C ASN A 89 4.68 -20.06 -9.52
N SER A 90 3.48 -20.18 -8.94
CA SER A 90 3.26 -20.79 -7.63
C SER A 90 1.94 -21.54 -7.59
N ALA A 91 1.99 -22.84 -7.36
CA ALA A 91 0.78 -23.67 -7.18
C ALA A 91 0.01 -23.36 -5.87
N ASP A 92 0.69 -22.75 -4.90
CA ASP A 92 0.15 -22.45 -3.57
C ASP A 92 -0.40 -21.01 -3.45
N TYR A 93 -0.58 -20.30 -4.57
CA TYR A 93 -1.01 -18.89 -4.58
C TYR A 93 -2.30 -18.63 -3.78
N CYS A 94 -3.21 -19.60 -3.72
CA CYS A 94 -4.51 -19.50 -3.05
C CYS A 94 -4.42 -19.32 -1.53
N ARG A 95 -3.28 -19.61 -0.90
CA ARG A 95 -3.11 -19.50 0.56
C ARG A 95 -3.01 -18.05 1.05
N LEU A 96 -2.80 -17.10 0.15
CA LEU A 96 -2.55 -15.70 0.47
C LEU A 96 -3.46 -14.82 -0.40
N TRP A 97 -4.05 -13.79 0.19
CA TRP A 97 -4.82 -12.81 -0.57
C TRP A 97 -3.92 -11.71 -1.10
N PHE A 98 -4.23 -11.23 -2.29
CA PHE A 98 -3.37 -10.28 -2.97
C PHE A 98 -3.56 -8.84 -2.47
N HIS A 99 -4.68 -8.19 -2.83
CA HIS A 99 -4.97 -6.81 -2.45
C HIS A 99 -6.10 -6.65 -1.42
N ASP A 100 -7.13 -7.50 -1.48
CA ASP A 100 -8.29 -7.35 -0.60
C ASP A 100 -7.92 -7.66 0.87
N VAL A 101 -8.68 -7.07 1.80
CA VAL A 101 -8.46 -7.16 3.25
C VAL A 101 -9.66 -7.70 4.02
N PHE A 102 -10.85 -7.75 3.43
CA PHE A 102 -12.07 -8.33 3.99
C PHE A 102 -12.69 -9.36 3.05
N ASP A 103 -13.32 -10.41 3.60
CA ASP A 103 -14.21 -11.29 2.83
C ASP A 103 -15.55 -10.61 2.54
N GLU A 104 -16.39 -11.27 1.75
CA GLU A 104 -17.74 -10.83 1.42
C GLU A 104 -18.66 -10.59 2.63
N ASN A 105 -18.31 -11.13 3.81
CA ASN A 105 -19.04 -10.96 5.07
C ASN A 105 -18.42 -9.89 5.98
N GLY A 106 -17.37 -9.19 5.52
CA GLY A 106 -16.64 -8.18 6.31
C GLY A 106 -15.65 -8.78 7.32
N ILE A 107 -15.36 -10.07 7.26
CA ILE A 107 -14.36 -10.73 8.11
C ILE A 107 -12.97 -10.40 7.54
N PRO A 108 -12.04 -9.87 8.35
CA PRO A 108 -10.73 -9.50 7.86
C PRO A 108 -9.88 -10.73 7.50
N PHE A 109 -9.11 -10.63 6.42
CA PHE A 109 -8.06 -11.59 6.07
C PHE A 109 -7.10 -11.79 7.25
N SER A 110 -6.67 -10.68 7.85
CA SER A 110 -5.83 -10.68 9.04
C SER A 110 -6.37 -9.69 10.07
N LYS A 111 -6.76 -10.21 11.24
CA LYS A 111 -7.17 -9.38 12.39
C LYS A 111 -6.02 -8.48 12.86
N ALA A 112 -4.77 -8.95 12.75
CA ALA A 112 -3.60 -8.18 13.16
C ALA A 112 -3.34 -6.98 12.22
N GLU A 113 -3.47 -7.17 10.91
CA GLU A 113 -3.36 -6.09 9.93
C GLU A 113 -4.41 -4.99 10.22
N MET A 114 -5.68 -5.37 10.44
CA MET A 114 -6.74 -4.39 10.71
C MET A 114 -6.59 -3.72 12.08
N ALA A 115 -6.07 -4.42 13.08
CA ALA A 115 -5.72 -3.81 14.36
C ALA A 115 -4.61 -2.75 14.20
N LEU A 116 -3.62 -3.00 13.33
CA LEU A 116 -2.56 -2.04 13.01
C LEU A 116 -3.12 -0.80 12.29
N VAL A 117 -3.97 -1.00 11.27
CA VAL A 117 -4.69 0.09 10.59
C VAL A 117 -5.46 0.94 11.59
N HIS A 118 -6.22 0.31 12.48
CA HIS A 118 -6.99 1.01 13.51
C HIS A 118 -6.11 1.80 14.49
N LYS A 119 -4.97 1.23 14.90
CA LYS A 119 -4.03 1.89 15.80
C LYS A 119 -3.45 3.15 15.15
N LEU A 120 -2.96 3.07 13.92
CA LEU A 120 -2.29 4.18 13.25
C LEU A 120 -3.27 5.30 12.88
N SER A 121 -4.51 4.97 12.50
CA SER A 121 -5.53 5.98 12.19
C SER A 121 -5.92 6.83 13.42
N ARG A 122 -5.93 6.23 14.62
CA ARG A 122 -6.17 6.98 15.86
C ARG A 122 -5.03 7.93 16.24
N ILE A 123 -3.78 7.51 16.04
CA ILE A 123 -2.61 8.35 16.35
C ILE A 123 -2.61 9.60 15.46
N GLY A 124 -2.91 9.44 14.16
CA GLY A 124 -3.02 10.56 13.23
C GLY A 124 -4.05 11.60 13.69
N LEU A 125 -5.24 11.15 14.11
CA LEU A 125 -6.31 12.04 14.58
C LEU A 125 -6.02 12.74 15.91
N SER A 126 -5.16 12.16 16.76
CA SER A 126 -4.79 12.78 18.05
C SER A 126 -3.67 13.80 17.94
N SER A 127 -2.85 13.74 16.87
CA SER A 127 -1.67 14.58 16.71
C SER A 127 -2.01 16.04 16.32
N ASP A 128 -3.23 16.27 15.82
CA ASP A 128 -3.75 17.60 15.46
C ASP A 128 -4.40 18.36 16.64
N LYS A 129 -4.35 17.80 17.86
CA LYS A 129 -4.94 18.41 19.08
C LYS A 129 -3.91 19.02 20.05
N ALA A 130 -2.65 19.17 19.65
CA ALA A 130 -1.58 19.75 20.46
C ALA A 130 -1.06 21.07 19.87
#